data_AF-A0A925ZKW8-F1
#
_entry.id   AF-A0A925ZKW8-F1
#
_cell.length_a   1.000
_cell.length_b   1.000
_cell.length_c   1.000
_cell.angle_alpha   90.00
_cell.angle_beta   90.00
_cell.angle_gamma   90.00
#
_symmetry.space_group_name_H-M   'P 1'
#
loop_
_entity.id
_entity.type
_entity.pdbx_description
1 polymer ?
#
loop_
_entity_poly.entity_id
_entity_poly.type
_entity_poly.pdbx_seq_one_letter_code
_entity_poly.pdbx_strand_id
1 'polypeptide(L)'
;AVEIGDFDGDGLGDAARVVTWQDWTLIDVFHNTGDGFESAYTQTIGGYYDRAASGDLDGDGRDDLVLGGASGSVVVVTGTPWGSAQPLGCASYEATGLVDHVTQLDLGDYDGDGRLDIAAADGNAVVVLVGAP
;
A
#
# COMPACT_ATOMS: atom_id res chain seq x y z
N ALA A 1 -2.17 1.59 -10.62
CA ALA A 1 -2.93 2.56 -9.81
C ALA A 1 -2.07 3.82 -9.58
N VAL A 2 -2.69 4.91 -9.12
CA VAL A 2 -1.97 6.06 -8.56
C VAL A 2 -2.64 6.40 -7.24
N GLU A 3 -1.86 6.43 -6.16
CA GLU A 3 -2.31 6.77 -4.81
C GLU A 3 -1.60 8.03 -4.32
N ILE A 4 -2.24 8.72 -3.38
CA ILE A 4 -1.68 9.91 -2.71
C ILE A 4 -1.60 9.60 -1.21
N GLY A 5 -0.46 9.92 -0.60
CA GLY A 5 -0.23 9.74 0.83
C GLY A 5 1.01 10.51 1.28
N ASP A 6 1.17 10.72 2.57
CA ASP A 6 2.39 11.28 3.17
C ASP A 6 3.41 10.14 3.43
N PHE A 7 4.04 9.63 2.37
CA PHE A 7 4.86 8.41 2.44
C PHE A 7 6.20 8.62 3.15
N ASP A 8 6.65 9.87 3.30
CA ASP A 8 7.90 10.23 3.96
C ASP A 8 7.75 10.95 5.32
N GLY A 9 6.53 11.40 5.66
CA GLY A 9 6.17 11.99 6.95
C GLY A 9 6.47 13.49 7.05
N ASP A 10 6.59 14.18 5.93
CA ASP A 10 6.85 15.62 5.90
C ASP A 10 5.56 16.49 5.98
N GLY A 11 4.39 15.86 5.91
CA GLY A 11 3.08 16.49 5.97
C GLY A 11 2.53 16.95 4.61
N LEU A 12 3.21 16.65 3.50
CA LEU A 12 2.77 16.91 2.15
C LEU A 12 2.32 15.60 1.47
N GLY A 13 1.30 15.69 0.62
CA GLY A 13 0.84 14.53 -0.14
C GLY A 13 1.82 14.19 -1.27
N ASP A 14 2.52 13.08 -1.14
CA ASP A 14 3.33 12.44 -2.16
C ASP A 14 2.45 11.63 -3.14
N ALA A 15 3.06 11.13 -4.23
CA ALA A 15 2.35 10.31 -5.21
C ALA A 15 3.02 8.95 -5.40
N ALA A 16 2.28 7.87 -5.19
CA ALA A 16 2.71 6.52 -5.50
C ALA A 16 2.12 6.06 -6.83
N ARG A 17 2.95 5.65 -7.78
CA ARG A 17 2.55 5.02 -9.04
C ARG A 17 2.83 3.53 -8.96
N VAL A 18 1.79 2.73 -9.20
CA VAL A 18 1.87 1.27 -9.23
C VAL A 18 1.64 0.77 -10.65
N VAL A 19 2.64 0.08 -11.20
CA VAL A 19 2.61 -0.51 -12.54
C VAL A 19 2.87 -2.01 -12.43
N THR A 20 1.89 -2.81 -12.81
CA THR A 20 2.02 -4.27 -12.81
C THR A 20 2.12 -4.84 -14.21
N TRP A 21 2.92 -5.89 -14.37
CA TRP A 21 3.00 -6.66 -15.60
C TRP A 21 3.32 -8.12 -15.29
N GLN A 22 2.45 -9.03 -15.72
CA GLN A 22 2.59 -10.47 -15.51
C GLN A 22 2.77 -10.85 -14.04
N ASP A 23 4.00 -11.07 -13.59
CA ASP A 23 4.36 -11.57 -12.26
C ASP A 23 5.24 -10.60 -11.47
N TRP A 24 5.30 -9.33 -11.88
CA TRP A 24 6.00 -8.29 -11.14
C TRP A 24 5.21 -6.98 -11.10
N THR A 25 5.47 -6.21 -10.05
CA THR A 25 4.87 -4.90 -9.82
C THR A 25 5.97 -3.89 -9.48
N LEU A 26 6.03 -2.81 -10.24
CA LEU A 26 6.88 -1.64 -10.02
C LEU A 26 6.10 -0.60 -9.22
N ILE A 27 6.76 -0.05 -8.21
CA ILE A 27 6.26 1.00 -7.35
C ILE A 27 7.24 2.17 -7.48
N ASP A 28 6.72 3.32 -7.88
CA ASP A 28 7.45 4.58 -7.89
C ASP A 28 6.78 5.54 -6.90
N VAL A 29 7.51 6.02 -5.90
CA VAL A 29 7.03 7.04 -4.95
C VAL A 29 7.71 8.36 -5.28
N PHE A 30 6.92 9.34 -5.73
CA PHE A 30 7.37 10.69 -6.08
C PHE A 30 7.17 11.63 -4.89
N HIS A 31 8.26 12.21 -4.40
CA HIS A 31 8.23 13.17 -3.31
C HIS A 31 7.68 14.53 -3.76
N ASN A 32 6.75 15.06 -2.98
CA ASN A 32 6.18 16.38 -3.15
C ASN A 32 6.91 17.41 -2.29
N THR A 33 7.68 18.27 -2.95
CA THR A 33 8.46 19.34 -2.29
C THR A 33 7.62 20.58 -1.93
N GLY A 34 6.33 20.59 -2.25
CA GLY A 34 5.46 21.76 -2.19
C GLY A 34 5.53 22.69 -3.40
N ASP A 35 6.65 22.65 -4.15
CA ASP A 35 6.83 23.34 -5.43
C ASP A 35 6.61 22.41 -6.65
N GLY A 36 6.39 21.12 -6.39
CA GLY A 36 6.17 20.08 -7.39
C GLY A 36 6.73 18.73 -6.94
N PHE A 37 6.67 17.76 -7.85
CA PHE A 37 7.19 16.42 -7.63
C PHE A 37 8.62 16.27 -8.14
N GLU A 38 9.49 15.64 -7.36
CA GLU A 38 10.87 15.35 -7.75
C GLU A 38 11.13 13.86 -8.06
N SER A 39 12.39 13.42 -8.01
CA SER A 39 12.79 12.05 -8.37
C SER A 39 11.96 11.02 -7.62
N ALA A 40 11.62 9.91 -8.24
CA ALA A 40 10.94 8.83 -7.52
C ALA A 40 11.93 7.91 -6.80
N TYR A 41 11.53 7.40 -5.64
CA TYR A 41 12.04 6.14 -5.13
C TYR A 41 11.37 4.99 -5.90
N THR A 42 12.14 4.05 -6.43
CA THR A 42 11.62 2.96 -7.27
C THR A 42 11.97 1.60 -6.68
N GLN A 43 10.97 0.73 -6.57
CA GLN A 43 11.14 -0.67 -6.17
C GLN A 43 10.26 -1.60 -6.99
N THR A 44 10.81 -2.77 -7.31
CA THR A 44 10.08 -3.84 -7.98
C THR A 44 9.88 -4.99 -7.01
N ILE A 45 8.64 -5.44 -6.88
CA ILE A 45 8.26 -6.63 -6.11
C ILE A 45 7.73 -7.71 -7.05
N GLY A 46 7.78 -8.97 -6.60
CA GLY A 46 7.14 -10.08 -7.29
C GLY A 46 5.64 -10.15 -6.98
N GLY A 47 4.85 -10.47 -7.98
CA GLY A 47 3.39 -10.60 -7.92
C GLY A 47 2.67 -9.59 -8.84
N TYR A 48 1.42 -9.92 -9.15
CA TYR A 48 0.51 -9.09 -9.93
C TYR A 48 -0.40 -8.30 -9.00
N TYR A 49 -0.13 -7.01 -8.80
CA TYR A 49 -0.97 -6.12 -7.98
C TYR A 49 -1.42 -4.89 -8.77
N ASP A 50 -2.72 -4.75 -9.00
CA ASP A 50 -3.31 -3.67 -9.79
C ASP A 50 -4.34 -2.84 -9.01
N ARG A 51 -4.64 -3.22 -7.77
CA ARG A 51 -5.37 -2.40 -6.79
C ARG A 51 -4.38 -1.81 -5.80
N ALA A 52 -4.64 -0.58 -5.38
CA ALA A 52 -3.87 0.08 -4.36
C ALA A 52 -4.76 0.94 -3.46
N ALA A 53 -4.27 1.23 -2.27
CA ALA A 53 -4.78 2.21 -1.32
C ALA A 53 -3.62 2.69 -0.44
N SER A 54 -3.74 3.86 0.18
CA SER A 54 -2.70 4.40 1.07
C SER A 54 -3.25 4.96 2.39
N GLY A 55 -2.46 4.82 3.44
CA GLY A 55 -2.74 5.31 4.79
C GLY A 55 -1.77 4.75 5.83
N ASP A 56 -1.58 5.46 6.94
CA ASP A 56 -0.72 5.05 8.07
C ASP A 56 -1.29 3.81 8.81
N LEU A 57 -0.78 2.62 8.49
CA LEU A 57 -1.26 1.35 9.07
C LEU A 57 -0.51 0.99 10.35
N ASP A 58 0.76 1.36 10.47
CA ASP A 58 1.60 1.02 11.63
C ASP A 58 1.62 2.10 12.72
N GLY A 59 1.07 3.28 12.43
CA GLY A 59 0.89 4.40 13.36
C GLY A 59 2.17 5.22 13.55
N ASP A 60 3.10 5.16 12.61
CA ASP A 60 4.38 5.85 12.72
C ASP A 60 4.40 7.27 12.13
N GLY A 61 3.25 7.70 11.61
CA GLY A 61 3.05 9.03 11.02
C GLY A 61 3.46 9.13 9.56
N ARG A 62 3.76 8.01 8.90
CA ARG A 62 3.94 7.93 7.45
C ARG A 62 2.87 7.02 6.87
N ASP A 63 2.29 7.43 5.75
CA ASP A 63 1.36 6.58 5.04
C ASP A 63 2.09 5.36 4.47
N ASP A 64 1.44 4.21 4.55
CA ASP A 64 1.84 2.98 3.89
C ASP A 64 1.05 2.81 2.59
N LEU A 65 1.58 1.98 1.68
CA LEU A 65 0.90 1.60 0.44
C LEU A 65 0.43 0.15 0.52
N VAL A 66 -0.87 -0.07 0.41
CA VAL A 66 -1.49 -1.40 0.33
C VAL A 66 -1.72 -1.77 -1.12
N LEU A 67 -1.34 -2.97 -1.51
CA LEU A 67 -1.43 -3.51 -2.85
C LEU A 67 -2.28 -4.77 -2.85
N GLY A 68 -3.27 -4.83 -3.74
CA GLY A 68 -4.19 -5.95 -3.90
C GLY A 68 -4.01 -6.58 -5.27
N GLY A 69 -3.97 -7.92 -5.31
CA GLY A 69 -3.51 -8.64 -6.48
C GLY A 69 -4.20 -9.96 -6.79
N ALA A 70 -3.51 -10.78 -7.59
CA ALA A 70 -3.98 -12.11 -7.97
C ALA A 70 -4.10 -13.05 -6.76
N SER A 71 -5.00 -14.03 -6.84
CA SER A 71 -5.17 -15.09 -5.84
C SER A 71 -5.38 -14.58 -4.40
N GLY A 72 -6.10 -13.48 -4.22
CA GLY A 72 -6.41 -12.90 -2.92
C GLY A 72 -5.22 -12.24 -2.22
N SER A 73 -4.08 -12.08 -2.90
CA SER A 73 -2.86 -11.55 -2.28
C SER A 73 -2.99 -10.06 -1.94
N VAL A 74 -2.56 -9.73 -0.72
CA VAL A 74 -2.42 -8.36 -0.22
C VAL A 74 -0.98 -8.15 0.23
N VAL A 75 -0.36 -7.05 -0.18
CA VAL A 75 0.99 -6.65 0.24
C VAL A 75 0.92 -5.24 0.80
N VAL A 76 1.56 -5.01 1.95
CA VAL A 76 1.79 -3.68 2.50
C VAL A 76 3.23 -3.29 2.21
N VAL A 77 3.41 -2.06 1.73
CA VAL A 77 4.70 -1.44 1.44
C VAL A 77 4.85 -0.24 2.35
N THR A 78 5.82 -0.30 3.27
CA THR A 78 5.94 0.64 4.39
C THR A 78 6.54 1.97 3.95
N GLY A 79 5.93 3.07 4.40
CA GLY A 79 6.45 4.43 4.20
C GLY A 79 7.82 4.63 4.87
N THR A 80 8.72 5.35 4.22
CA THR A 80 10.07 5.60 4.77
C THR A 80 10.50 7.04 4.52
N PRO A 81 11.34 7.63 5.40
CA PRO A 81 11.84 8.99 5.20
C PRO A 81 12.50 9.16 3.84
N TRP A 82 12.29 10.33 3.24
CA TRP A 82 12.85 10.64 1.93
C TRP A 82 14.37 10.53 1.89
N GLY A 83 14.89 9.98 0.80
CA GLY A 83 16.33 9.75 0.64
C GLY A 83 16.91 8.62 1.51
N SER A 84 16.06 7.83 2.17
CA SER A 84 16.49 6.59 2.84
C SER A 84 17.25 5.69 1.87
N ALA A 85 18.42 5.22 2.30
CA ALA A 85 19.19 4.22 1.55
C ALA A 85 18.62 2.79 1.69
N GLN A 86 17.62 2.60 2.54
CA GLN A 86 16.95 1.32 2.72
C GLN A 86 15.86 1.14 1.66
N PRO A 87 15.63 -0.09 1.17
CA PRO A 87 14.45 -0.37 0.39
C PRO A 87 13.16 -0.12 1.16
N LEU A 88 12.04 0.15 0.49
CA LEU A 88 10.74 0.14 1.18
C LEU A 88 10.53 -1.25 1.78
N GLY A 89 10.06 -1.28 3.01
CA GLY A 89 9.67 -2.52 3.66
C GLY A 89 8.48 -3.12 2.91
N CYS A 90 8.50 -4.44 2.66
CA CYS A 90 7.35 -5.13 2.06
C CYS A 90 6.95 -6.32 2.92
N ALA A 91 5.69 -6.36 3.32
CA ALA A 91 5.10 -7.48 4.05
C ALA A 91 3.90 -8.03 3.28
N SER A 92 3.92 -9.33 2.98
CA SER A 92 2.81 -10.03 2.34
C SER A 92 1.86 -10.60 3.39
N TYR A 93 0.57 -10.37 3.21
CA TYR A 93 -0.49 -10.90 4.06
C TYR A 93 -1.38 -11.85 3.25
N GLU A 94 -1.55 -13.06 3.77
CA GLU A 94 -2.50 -14.03 3.23
C GLU A 94 -3.90 -13.67 3.77
N ALA A 95 -4.71 -13.01 2.95
CA ALA A 95 -6.10 -12.71 3.29
C ALA A 95 -6.94 -13.99 3.22
N THR A 96 -6.97 -14.74 4.32
CA THR A 96 -7.70 -16.01 4.39
C THR A 96 -9.15 -15.81 4.00
N GLY A 97 -9.59 -16.45 2.91
CA GLY A 97 -10.94 -16.33 2.38
C GLY A 97 -11.05 -15.60 1.06
N LEU A 98 -10.02 -14.83 0.66
CA LEU A 98 -9.87 -14.33 -0.70
C LEU A 98 -9.09 -15.38 -1.50
N VAL A 99 -9.68 -15.86 -2.59
CA VAL A 99 -9.09 -16.89 -3.46
C VAL A 99 -8.99 -16.43 -4.91
N ASP A 100 -9.78 -15.43 -5.28
CA ASP A 100 -9.78 -14.81 -6.59
C ASP A 100 -9.01 -13.49 -6.57
N HIS A 101 -8.95 -12.84 -7.72
CA HIS A 101 -8.31 -11.53 -7.84
C HIS A 101 -8.98 -10.48 -6.93
N VAL A 102 -8.17 -9.76 -6.15
CA VAL A 102 -8.64 -8.64 -5.32
C VAL A 102 -9.21 -7.56 -6.24
N THR A 103 -10.48 -7.26 -6.07
CA THR A 103 -11.20 -6.28 -6.89
C THR A 103 -11.31 -4.92 -6.23
N GLN A 104 -11.23 -4.86 -4.90
CA GLN A 104 -11.36 -3.63 -4.12
C GLN A 104 -10.52 -3.71 -2.85
N LEU A 105 -9.97 -2.55 -2.47
CA LEU A 105 -9.33 -2.28 -1.19
C LEU A 105 -10.00 -1.05 -0.56
N ASP A 106 -10.11 -1.04 0.76
CA ASP A 106 -10.50 0.12 1.54
C ASP A 106 -9.78 0.11 2.88
N LEU A 107 -9.46 1.29 3.42
CA LEU A 107 -8.76 1.42 4.70
C LEU A 107 -9.66 2.14 5.70
N GLY A 108 -9.72 1.62 6.92
CA GLY A 108 -10.52 2.20 7.99
C GLY A 108 -10.37 1.46 9.29
N ASP A 109 -10.68 2.12 10.40
CA ASP A 109 -10.76 1.49 11.72
C ASP A 109 -12.04 0.64 11.79
N TYR A 110 -11.92 -0.66 11.50
CA TYR A 110 -13.06 -1.58 11.42
C TYR A 110 -13.27 -2.37 12.72
N ASP A 111 -12.26 -2.46 13.58
CA ASP A 111 -12.35 -3.13 14.88
C ASP A 111 -12.52 -2.18 16.08
N GLY A 112 -12.33 -0.88 15.87
CA GLY A 112 -12.52 0.19 16.85
C GLY A 112 -11.30 0.46 17.74
N ASP A 113 -10.10 0.02 17.37
CA ASP A 113 -8.86 0.22 18.13
C ASP A 113 -8.18 1.58 17.86
N GLY A 114 -8.64 2.31 16.86
CA GLY A 114 -8.12 3.62 16.46
C GLY A 114 -6.95 3.58 15.48
N ARG A 115 -6.58 2.40 14.94
CA ARG A 115 -5.63 2.22 13.84
C ARG A 115 -6.39 1.88 12.55
N LEU A 116 -5.72 2.05 11.42
CA LEU A 116 -6.29 1.66 10.12
C LEU A 116 -6.17 0.15 9.92
N ASP A 117 -7.29 -0.49 9.61
CA ASP A 117 -7.37 -1.86 9.12
C ASP A 117 -7.51 -1.89 7.59
N ILE A 118 -7.22 -3.05 7.00
CA ILE A 118 -7.37 -3.28 5.55
C ILE A 118 -8.62 -4.10 5.29
N ALA A 119 -9.61 -3.53 4.60
CA ALA A 119 -10.70 -4.30 4.00
C ALA A 119 -10.33 -4.64 2.54
N ALA A 120 -10.38 -5.93 2.21
CA ALA A 120 -10.10 -6.44 0.87
C ALA A 120 -11.25 -7.32 0.38
N ALA A 121 -11.61 -7.18 -0.90
CA ALA A 121 -12.71 -7.94 -1.49
C ALA A 121 -12.31 -8.58 -2.83
N ASP A 122 -12.73 -9.83 -3.04
CA ASP A 122 -12.73 -10.49 -4.35
C ASP A 122 -14.18 -10.69 -4.83
N GLY A 123 -14.37 -11.46 -5.90
CA GLY A 123 -15.71 -11.74 -6.43
C GLY A 123 -16.62 -12.57 -5.52
N ASN A 124 -16.08 -13.17 -4.46
CA ASN A 124 -16.76 -14.14 -3.59
C ASN A 124 -16.87 -13.70 -2.14
N ALA A 125 -15.91 -12.94 -1.64
CA ALA A 125 -15.74 -12.64 -0.23
C ALA A 125 -15.21 -11.22 0.02
N VAL A 126 -15.46 -10.76 1.25
CA VAL A 126 -14.82 -9.59 1.85
C VAL A 126 -14.12 -10.05 3.12
N VAL A 127 -12.85 -9.67 3.28
CA VAL A 127 -12.02 -9.97 4.44
C VAL A 127 -11.51 -8.65 5.02
N VAL A 128 -11.44 -8.56 6.35
CA VAL A 128 -10.78 -7.47 7.06
C VAL A 128 -9.51 -8.03 7.72
N LEU A 129 -8.37 -7.44 7.39
CA LEU A 129 -7.08 -7.70 8.03
C LEU A 129 -6.88 -6.62 9.09
N VAL A 130 -6.96 -7.05 10.35
CA VAL A 130 -6.81 -6.17 11.51
C VAL A 130 -5.34 -6.03 11.88
N GLY A 131 -4.92 -4.80 12.18
CA GLY A 131 -3.58 -4.47 12.64
C GLY A 131 -3.22 -5.16 13.97
N ALA A 132 -1.94 -5.20 14.31
CA ALA A 132 -1.54 -5.57 15.67
C ALA A 132 -1.65 -4.33 16.58
N PRO A 133 -2.10 -4.47 17.84
CA PRO A 133 -2.25 -3.35 18.77
C PRO A 133 -0.92 -2.67 19.14
#